data_AF-A0A258AEK6-F1
#
_entry.id   AF-A0A258AEK6-F1
#
_cell.length_a   1.000
_cell.length_b   1.000
_cell.length_c   1.000
_cell.angle_alpha   90.00
_cell.angle_beta   90.00
_cell.angle_gamma   90.00
#
_symmetry.space_group_name_H-M   'P 1'
#
loop_
_entity.id
_entity.type
_entity.pdbx_description
1 polymer ?
#
loop_
_entity_poly.entity_id
_entity_poly.type
_entity_poly.pdbx_seq_one_letter_code
_entity_poly.pdbx_strand_id
1 'polypeptide(L)'
;MEAYQGAYAKYYHTAEFMAAVLTNGKGFYSALVYTLECRRLGIGFLSPCVNVLSDAFGVETADAAHGTPAPSIGKAIRVPLRCIKDLSEAMLERWRSELGRSPFVNVRDFCQRVRPAGTEILNLIRAGAFDRLGDTRTAQFWHCLHAASDSTAGADWLFRNSEPAVLRATCREEPTLQQRLHDEAELFGYTVSGHPLDRFPEVDWRTY
;
A
#
# COMPACT_ATOMS: atom_id res chain seq x y z
N MET A 1 6.56 -28.59 20.83
CA MET A 1 7.65 -28.32 19.86
C MET A 1 7.37 -27.05 19.05
N GLU A 2 6.15 -26.88 18.52
CA GLU A 2 5.78 -25.71 17.70
C GLU A 2 5.94 -24.35 18.42
N ALA A 3 5.56 -24.26 19.70
CA ALA A 3 5.72 -23.04 20.49
C ALA A 3 7.20 -22.62 20.64
N TYR A 4 8.11 -23.58 20.81
CA TYR A 4 9.55 -23.29 20.91
C TYR A 4 10.11 -22.80 19.57
N GLN A 5 9.74 -23.44 18.47
CA GLN A 5 10.16 -23.02 17.13
C GLN A 5 9.65 -21.61 16.79
N GLY A 6 8.39 -21.30 17.15
CA GLY A 6 7.84 -19.95 16.98
C GLY A 6 8.56 -18.90 17.82
N ALA A 7 8.88 -19.22 19.08
CA ALA A 7 9.65 -18.32 19.94
C ALA A 7 11.08 -18.09 19.41
N TYR A 8 11.75 -19.14 18.94
CA TYR A 8 13.06 -19.05 18.32
C TYR A 8 13.03 -18.15 17.08
N ALA A 9 12.08 -18.36 16.16
CA ALA A 9 11.95 -17.54 14.97
C ALA A 9 11.62 -16.08 15.31
N LYS A 10 10.74 -15.83 16.28
CA LYS A 10 10.41 -14.46 16.74
C LYS A 10 11.62 -13.76 17.35
N TYR A 11 12.52 -14.48 18.02
CA TYR A 11 13.71 -13.90 18.65
C TYR A 11 14.82 -13.58 17.64
N TYR A 12 15.16 -14.53 16.76
CA TYR A 12 16.30 -14.38 15.83
C TYR A 12 15.93 -13.75 14.47
N HIS A 13 14.67 -13.89 14.04
CA HIS A 13 14.18 -13.44 12.73
C HIS A 13 12.84 -12.71 12.90
N THR A 14 12.82 -11.70 13.78
CA THR A 14 11.60 -11.04 14.23
C THR A 14 10.78 -10.46 13.06
N ALA A 15 11.43 -9.77 12.12
CA ALA A 15 10.73 -9.15 10.99
C ALA A 15 10.13 -10.20 10.04
N GLU A 16 10.90 -11.24 9.71
CA GLU A 16 10.49 -12.33 8.83
C GLU A 16 9.37 -13.16 9.48
N PHE A 17 9.47 -13.42 10.79
CA PHE A 17 8.44 -14.10 11.56
C PHE A 17 7.13 -13.29 11.55
N MET A 18 7.19 -11.99 11.81
CA MET A 18 6.00 -11.13 11.80
C MET A 18 5.37 -11.01 10.40
N ALA A 19 6.18 -10.91 9.34
CA ALA A 19 5.70 -10.93 7.96
C ALA A 19 5.00 -12.25 7.61
N ALA A 20 5.54 -13.39 8.08
CA ALA A 20 4.90 -14.68 7.91
C ALA A 20 3.58 -14.80 8.70
N VAL A 21 3.49 -14.23 9.91
CA VAL A 21 2.25 -14.18 10.70
C VAL A 21 1.18 -13.36 9.98
N LEU A 22 1.53 -12.19 9.45
CA LEU A 22 0.63 -11.32 8.68
C LEU A 22 0.15 -11.99 7.39
N THR A 23 1.03 -12.73 6.70
CA THR A 23 0.70 -13.41 5.44
C THR A 23 -0.27 -14.57 5.65
N ASN A 24 -0.06 -15.37 6.70
CA ASN A 24 -0.85 -16.57 6.96
C ASN A 24 -2.13 -16.30 7.75
N GLY A 25 -2.24 -15.15 8.42
CA GLY A 25 -3.41 -14.80 9.22
C GLY A 25 -3.67 -15.82 10.32
N LYS A 26 -2.73 -16.00 11.25
CA LYS A 26 -2.95 -16.94 12.37
C LYS A 26 -3.92 -16.36 13.41
N GLY A 27 -4.93 -17.15 13.80
CA GLY A 27 -5.81 -16.85 14.93
C GLY A 27 -7.01 -15.96 14.61
N PHE A 28 -7.63 -15.40 15.65
CA PHE A 28 -8.86 -14.60 15.57
C PHE A 28 -8.61 -13.08 15.60
N TYR A 29 -7.34 -12.65 15.61
CA TYR A 29 -6.99 -11.23 15.71
C TYR A 29 -6.93 -10.58 14.32
N SER A 30 -7.32 -9.30 14.27
CA SER A 30 -7.18 -8.49 13.06
C SER A 30 -5.70 -8.20 12.76
N ALA A 31 -5.39 -7.93 11.48
CA ALA A 31 -4.05 -7.54 11.06
C ALA A 31 -3.52 -6.32 11.84
N LEU A 32 -4.41 -5.42 12.29
CA LEU A 32 -4.07 -4.26 13.11
C LEU A 32 -3.29 -4.64 14.38
N VAL A 33 -3.67 -5.73 15.06
CA VAL A 33 -3.01 -6.18 16.30
C VAL A 33 -1.56 -6.57 16.01
N TYR A 34 -1.32 -7.29 14.91
CA TYR A 34 0.01 -7.67 14.47
C TYR A 34 0.84 -6.47 14.01
N THR A 35 0.22 -5.51 13.32
CA THR A 35 0.86 -4.25 12.91
C THR A 35 1.30 -3.42 14.12
N LEU A 36 0.51 -3.38 15.19
CA LEU A 36 0.88 -2.72 16.44
C LEU A 36 2.04 -3.44 17.14
N GLU A 37 2.04 -4.77 17.17
CA GLU A 37 3.16 -5.55 17.71
C GLU A 37 4.46 -5.32 16.92
N CYS A 38 4.39 -5.30 15.58
CA CYS A 38 5.54 -4.95 14.74
C CYS A 38 6.12 -3.59 15.11
N ARG A 39 5.28 -2.57 15.26
CA ARG A 39 5.70 -1.23 15.65
C ARG A 39 6.32 -1.19 17.05
N ARG A 40 5.71 -1.90 18.01
CA ARG A 40 6.26 -2.06 19.37
C ARG A 40 7.64 -2.72 19.36
N LEU A 41 7.86 -3.65 18.43
CA LEU A 41 9.15 -4.30 18.19
C LEU A 41 10.11 -3.45 17.33
N GLY A 42 9.75 -2.21 16.96
CA GLY A 42 10.60 -1.32 16.15
C GLY A 42 10.66 -1.67 14.66
N ILE A 43 9.72 -2.50 14.18
CA ILE A 43 9.59 -2.88 12.77
C ILE A 43 8.64 -1.91 12.08
N GLY A 44 9.13 -1.24 11.04
CA GLY A 44 8.35 -0.32 10.21
C GLY A 44 7.56 -1.05 9.13
N PHE A 45 6.69 -0.32 8.45
CA PHE A 45 5.98 -0.81 7.27
C PHE A 45 6.25 0.07 6.07
N LEU A 46 6.25 -0.56 4.89
CA LEU A 46 6.38 0.14 3.62
C LEU A 46 5.09 -0.03 2.84
N SER A 47 4.61 1.06 2.24
CA SER A 47 3.46 1.06 1.34
C SER A 47 3.64 0.03 0.22
N PRO A 48 2.54 -0.52 -0.32
CA PRO A 48 2.61 -1.40 -1.47
C PRO A 48 3.34 -0.73 -2.63
N CYS A 49 3.88 -1.53 -3.53
CA CYS A 49 4.58 -1.01 -4.71
C CYS A 49 4.18 -1.82 -5.93
N VAL A 50 3.74 -1.14 -7.00
CA VAL A 50 3.38 -1.80 -8.27
C VAL A 50 4.56 -2.51 -8.94
N ASN A 51 5.80 -2.17 -8.58
CA ASN A 51 7.01 -2.77 -9.10
C ASN A 51 7.58 -3.89 -8.22
N VAL A 52 6.87 -4.28 -7.16
CA VAL A 52 7.27 -5.39 -6.29
C VAL A 52 6.24 -6.51 -6.43
N LEU A 53 6.62 -7.59 -7.13
CA LEU A 53 5.77 -8.75 -7.33
C LEU A 53 5.78 -9.63 -6.07
N SER A 54 4.86 -9.38 -5.14
CA SER A 54 4.66 -10.23 -3.97
C SER A 54 3.20 -10.28 -3.56
N ASP A 55 2.69 -11.51 -3.38
CA ASP A 55 1.41 -11.76 -2.72
C ASP A 55 1.60 -11.86 -1.18
N ALA A 56 2.81 -12.11 -0.69
CA ALA A 56 3.09 -12.16 0.75
C ALA A 56 3.60 -10.83 1.30
N PHE A 57 3.48 -10.62 2.61
CA PHE A 57 4.23 -9.55 3.27
C PHE A 57 5.73 -9.86 3.14
N GLY A 58 6.46 -8.94 2.52
CA GLY A 58 7.90 -9.08 2.28
C GLY A 58 8.71 -8.28 3.30
N VAL A 59 9.92 -8.74 3.62
CA VAL A 59 10.86 -7.97 4.46
C VAL A 59 11.89 -7.31 3.56
N GLU A 60 12.06 -6.00 3.71
CA GLU A 60 13.06 -5.22 2.99
C GLU A 60 13.94 -4.48 4.01
N THR A 61 15.20 -4.28 3.64
CA THR A 61 16.09 -3.36 4.36
C THR A 61 15.62 -1.94 4.07
N ALA A 62 15.24 -1.21 5.11
CA ALA A 62 14.73 0.14 4.98
C ALA A 62 15.84 1.13 5.30
N ASP A 63 16.39 1.75 4.25
CA ASP A 63 17.06 3.04 4.40
C ASP A 63 15.99 4.13 4.59
N ALA A 64 16.30 5.20 5.32
CA ALA A 64 15.37 6.29 5.68
C ALA A 64 14.79 7.10 4.48
N ALA A 65 14.89 6.58 3.26
CA ALA A 65 14.73 7.31 2.00
C ALA A 65 13.28 7.68 1.61
N HIS A 66 12.24 7.27 2.36
CA HIS A 66 10.84 7.40 1.90
C HIS A 66 9.86 8.03 2.91
N GLY A 67 10.35 8.91 3.80
CA GLY A 67 9.48 9.72 4.65
C GLY A 67 8.67 8.95 5.72
N THR A 68 8.92 7.65 5.86
CA THR A 68 8.52 6.84 7.01
C THR A 68 9.64 6.93 8.05
N PRO A 69 9.33 7.05 9.37
CA PRO A 69 10.36 7.03 10.39
C PRO A 69 11.20 5.77 10.21
N ALA A 70 12.53 5.93 10.16
CA ALA A 70 13.44 4.82 9.96
C ALA A 70 13.15 3.75 11.02
N PRO A 71 12.91 2.49 10.63
CA PRO A 71 12.65 1.45 11.60
C PRO A 71 13.87 1.27 12.49
N SER A 72 13.64 1.08 13.79
CA SER A 72 14.69 0.96 14.81
C SER A 72 15.66 -0.20 14.53
N ILE A 73 15.24 -1.17 13.71
CA ILE A 73 15.99 -2.39 13.36
C ILE A 73 16.52 -2.35 11.91
N GLY A 74 16.29 -1.26 11.15
CA GLY A 74 16.73 -1.15 9.75
C GLY A 74 16.02 -2.10 8.77
N LYS A 75 14.96 -2.78 9.23
CA LYS A 75 14.09 -3.65 8.43
C LYS A 75 12.65 -3.14 8.49
N ALA A 76 11.96 -3.20 7.37
CA ALA A 76 10.53 -2.90 7.30
C ALA A 76 9.78 -3.96 6.50
N ILE A 77 8.49 -4.09 6.78
CA ILE A 77 7.60 -5.04 6.13
C ILE A 77 6.85 -4.32 5.01
N ARG A 78 7.05 -4.77 3.77
CA ARG A 78 6.31 -4.35 2.58
C ARG A 78 4.92 -4.97 2.59
N VAL A 79 3.90 -4.12 2.51
CA VAL A 79 2.52 -4.57 2.35
C VAL A 79 2.31 -5.05 0.90
N PRO A 80 1.77 -6.25 0.66
CA PRO A 80 1.53 -6.73 -0.69
C PRO A 80 0.34 -5.99 -1.32
N LEU A 81 0.37 -5.85 -2.64
CA LEU A 81 -0.63 -5.09 -3.39
C LEU A 81 -2.05 -5.66 -3.22
N ARG A 82 -2.18 -6.99 -3.06
CA ARG A 82 -3.47 -7.67 -2.79
C ARG A 82 -4.15 -7.30 -1.46
N CYS A 83 -3.45 -6.64 -0.53
CA CYS A 83 -4.05 -6.21 0.74
C CYS A 83 -4.93 -4.95 0.58
N ILE A 84 -4.86 -4.27 -0.57
CA ILE A 84 -5.72 -3.12 -0.86
C ILE A 84 -7.14 -3.62 -1.16
N LYS A 85 -8.14 -3.04 -0.49
CA LYS A 85 -9.55 -3.34 -0.76
C LYS A 85 -9.97 -2.98 -2.19
N ASP A 86 -10.98 -3.72 -2.66
CA ASP A 86 -11.67 -3.51 -3.94
C ASP A 86 -10.77 -3.56 -5.18
N LEU A 87 -9.74 -4.40 -5.14
CA LEU A 87 -8.97 -4.78 -6.32
C LEU A 87 -9.52 -6.09 -6.90
N SER A 88 -9.88 -6.11 -8.17
CA SER A 88 -10.34 -7.33 -8.82
C SER A 88 -9.19 -8.31 -9.09
N GLU A 89 -9.45 -9.60 -8.93
CA GLU A 89 -8.49 -10.66 -9.29
C GLU A 89 -8.07 -10.57 -10.76
N ALA A 90 -8.98 -10.14 -11.64
CA ALA A 90 -8.66 -9.93 -13.05
C ALA A 90 -7.63 -8.81 -13.25
N MET A 91 -7.68 -7.74 -12.47
CA MET A 91 -6.67 -6.68 -12.49
C MET A 91 -5.35 -7.17 -11.92
N LEU A 92 -5.37 -7.87 -10.78
CA LEU A 92 -4.17 -8.44 -10.17
C LEU A 92 -3.45 -9.40 -11.13
N GLU A 93 -4.18 -10.25 -11.85
CA GLU A 93 -3.58 -11.18 -12.80
C GLU A 93 -2.95 -10.48 -14.00
N ARG A 94 -3.60 -9.43 -14.54
CA ARG A 94 -3.01 -8.58 -15.58
C ARG A 94 -1.75 -7.90 -15.07
N TRP A 95 -1.77 -7.38 -13.85
CA TRP A 95 -0.61 -6.79 -13.21
C TRP A 95 0.55 -7.77 -13.08
N ARG A 96 0.32 -9.00 -12.59
CA ARG A 96 1.36 -10.05 -12.48
C ARG A 96 1.98 -10.37 -13.84
N SER A 97 1.14 -10.59 -14.85
CA SER A 97 1.57 -10.91 -16.21
C SER A 97 2.42 -9.80 -16.83
N GLU A 98 2.01 -8.55 -16.66
CA GLU A 98 2.73 -7.40 -17.20
C GLU A 98 4.04 -7.15 -16.44
N LEU A 99 4.02 -7.16 -15.10
CA LEU A 99 5.23 -6.94 -14.30
C LEU A 99 6.30 -8.01 -14.58
N GLY A 100 5.90 -9.25 -14.85
CA GLY A 100 6.80 -10.34 -15.25
C GLY A 100 7.52 -10.10 -16.58
N ARG A 101 7.01 -9.20 -17.44
CA ARG A 101 7.67 -8.82 -18.70
C ARG A 101 8.68 -7.69 -18.49
N SER A 102 8.28 -6.65 -17.79
CA SER A 102 9.13 -5.49 -17.50
C SER A 102 8.55 -4.65 -16.37
N PRO A 103 9.42 -4.02 -15.54
CA PRO A 103 8.99 -3.04 -14.53
C PRO A 103 8.21 -1.88 -15.15
N PHE A 104 7.28 -1.31 -14.38
CA PHE A 104 6.55 -0.12 -14.77
C PHE A 104 7.42 1.12 -14.58
N VAL A 105 7.53 1.92 -15.64
CA VAL A 105 8.37 3.13 -15.64
C VAL A 105 7.64 4.31 -14.99
N ASN A 106 6.35 4.45 -15.25
CA ASN A 106 5.51 5.52 -14.72
C ASN A 106 4.05 5.04 -14.60
N VAL A 107 3.20 5.86 -14.00
CA VAL A 107 1.80 5.51 -13.77
C VAL A 107 1.02 5.36 -15.10
N ARG A 108 1.39 6.12 -16.13
CA ARG A 108 0.79 6.01 -17.47
C ARG A 108 1.05 4.63 -18.10
N ASP A 109 2.27 4.12 -17.99
CA ASP A 109 2.67 2.80 -18.46
C ASP A 109 1.84 1.70 -17.77
N PHE A 110 1.67 1.80 -16.45
CA PHE A 110 0.81 0.91 -15.69
C PHE A 110 -0.64 0.94 -16.19
N CYS A 111 -1.23 2.13 -16.34
CA CYS A 111 -2.61 2.30 -16.81
C CYS A 111 -2.83 1.75 -18.22
N GLN A 112 -1.86 1.90 -19.12
CA GLN A 112 -1.97 1.40 -20.50
C GLN A 112 -1.88 -0.12 -20.60
N ARG A 113 -0.99 -0.73 -19.79
CA ARG A 113 -0.70 -2.16 -19.80
C ARG A 113 -1.72 -2.96 -18.99
N VAL A 114 -2.01 -2.54 -17.76
CA VAL A 114 -2.88 -3.27 -16.83
C VAL A 114 -4.35 -2.94 -17.04
N ARG A 115 -4.68 -1.70 -17.43
CA ARG A 115 -6.07 -1.21 -17.60
C ARG A 115 -6.95 -1.55 -16.36
N PRO A 116 -6.62 -1.01 -15.18
CA PRO A 116 -7.43 -1.19 -13.97
C PRO A 116 -8.81 -0.53 -14.13
N ALA A 117 -9.76 -0.67 -13.22
CA ALA A 117 -10.96 0.16 -13.20
C ALA A 117 -10.68 1.53 -12.54
N GLY A 118 -11.60 2.50 -12.71
CA GLY A 118 -11.52 3.82 -12.07
C GLY A 118 -11.39 3.78 -10.54
N THR A 119 -12.16 2.91 -9.88
CA THR A 119 -12.07 2.71 -8.42
C THR A 119 -10.76 2.05 -8.01
N GLU A 120 -10.30 1.06 -8.79
CA GLU A 120 -9.04 0.34 -8.51
C GLU A 120 -7.84 1.27 -8.60
N ILE A 121 -7.77 2.14 -9.62
CA ILE A 121 -6.66 3.08 -9.77
C ILE A 121 -6.64 4.11 -8.64
N LEU A 122 -7.80 4.60 -8.20
CA LEU A 122 -7.88 5.46 -7.03
C LEU A 122 -7.36 4.77 -5.78
N ASN A 123 -7.79 3.54 -5.52
CA ASN A 123 -7.37 2.78 -4.35
C ASN A 123 -5.86 2.52 -4.38
N LEU A 124 -5.28 2.25 -5.55
CA LEU A 124 -3.83 2.11 -5.72
C LEU A 124 -3.08 3.42 -5.40
N ILE A 125 -3.59 4.57 -5.86
CA ILE A 125 -2.98 5.89 -5.57
C ILE A 125 -3.10 6.23 -4.07
N ARG A 126 -4.31 6.07 -3.49
CA ARG A 126 -4.59 6.29 -2.05
C ARG A 126 -3.74 5.38 -1.16
N ALA A 127 -3.53 4.14 -1.58
CA ALA A 127 -2.65 3.16 -0.91
C ALA A 127 -1.15 3.50 -1.00
N GLY A 128 -0.75 4.41 -1.90
CA GLY A 128 0.66 4.72 -2.14
C GLY A 128 1.40 3.69 -3.01
N ALA A 129 0.67 2.91 -3.82
CA ALA A 129 1.25 1.87 -4.67
C ALA A 129 2.29 2.38 -5.69
N PHE A 130 2.21 3.67 -6.02
CA PHE A 130 3.05 4.36 -6.99
C PHE A 130 4.08 5.31 -6.36
N ASP A 131 4.15 5.41 -5.02
CA ASP A 131 5.01 6.39 -4.33
C ASP A 131 6.50 6.24 -4.71
N ARG A 132 6.95 5.04 -5.11
CA ARG A 132 8.33 4.77 -5.59
C ARG A 132 8.63 5.31 -6.98
N LEU A 133 7.61 5.66 -7.77
CA LEU A 133 7.77 6.23 -9.12
C LEU A 133 8.15 7.72 -9.07
N GLY A 134 8.05 8.38 -7.90
CA GLY A 134 8.58 9.73 -7.66
C GLY A 134 7.59 10.87 -7.88
N ASP A 135 6.43 10.61 -8.47
CA ASP A 135 5.37 11.61 -8.65
C ASP A 135 4.53 11.77 -7.38
N THR A 136 3.98 12.97 -7.16
CA THR A 136 3.01 13.21 -6.08
C THR A 136 1.70 12.48 -6.36
N ARG A 137 0.92 12.11 -5.33
CA ARG A 137 -0.30 11.32 -5.54
C ARG A 137 -1.33 12.08 -6.40
N THR A 138 -1.39 13.39 -6.27
CA THR A 138 -2.20 14.24 -7.16
C THR A 138 -1.71 14.15 -8.61
N ALA A 139 -0.39 14.24 -8.85
CA ALA A 139 0.16 14.13 -10.20
C ALA A 139 -0.11 12.75 -10.82
N GLN A 140 0.06 11.68 -10.04
CA GLN A 140 -0.26 10.30 -10.45
C GLN A 140 -1.71 10.19 -10.93
N PHE A 141 -2.67 10.76 -10.20
CA PHE A 141 -4.08 10.78 -10.60
C PHE A 141 -4.30 11.48 -11.94
N TRP A 142 -3.71 12.68 -12.12
CA TRP A 142 -3.84 13.41 -13.38
C TRP A 142 -3.18 12.66 -14.53
N HIS A 143 -2.02 12.01 -14.33
CA HIS A 143 -1.38 11.18 -15.35
C HIS A 143 -2.27 10.01 -15.79
N CYS A 144 -2.95 9.33 -14.86
CA CYS A 144 -3.95 8.30 -15.19
C CYS A 144 -5.08 8.85 -16.05
N LEU A 145 -5.63 10.00 -15.64
CA LEU A 145 -6.76 10.64 -16.31
C LEU A 145 -6.41 11.03 -17.75
N HIS A 146 -5.22 11.60 -17.97
CA HIS A 146 -4.75 11.97 -19.31
C HIS A 146 -4.47 10.72 -20.16
N ALA A 147 -3.85 9.70 -19.57
CA ALA A 147 -3.60 8.42 -20.25
C ALA A 147 -4.89 7.75 -20.74
N ALA A 148 -5.98 7.84 -19.97
CA ALA A 148 -7.30 7.35 -20.37
C ALA A 148 -7.92 8.20 -21.50
N SER A 149 -7.68 9.52 -21.50
CA SER A 149 -8.22 10.45 -22.49
C SER A 149 -7.53 10.36 -23.84
N ASP A 150 -6.22 10.11 -23.86
CA ASP A 150 -5.40 9.96 -25.07
C ASP A 150 -5.65 8.62 -25.81
N SER A 151 -6.25 7.65 -25.14
CA SER A 151 -6.56 6.35 -25.73
C SER A 151 -7.77 6.49 -26.65
N THR A 152 -7.54 6.47 -27.97
CA THR A 152 -8.58 6.55 -29.01
C THR A 152 -9.67 5.48 -28.86
N ALA A 153 -9.36 4.37 -28.19
CA ALA A 153 -10.31 3.41 -27.67
C ALA A 153 -10.81 3.83 -26.28
N GLY A 154 -11.54 4.95 -26.23
CA GLY A 154 -12.39 5.39 -25.13
C GLY A 154 -11.74 5.56 -23.76
N ALA A 155 -11.86 6.75 -23.20
CA ALA A 155 -11.80 7.00 -21.75
C ALA A 155 -12.80 6.16 -20.91
N ASP A 156 -13.50 5.25 -21.55
CA ASP A 156 -14.59 4.41 -21.09
C ASP A 156 -14.18 3.44 -19.98
N TRP A 157 -12.94 2.94 -19.96
CA TRP A 157 -12.51 1.99 -18.92
C TRP A 157 -12.30 2.64 -17.54
N LEU A 158 -11.88 3.91 -17.50
CA LEU A 158 -11.66 4.65 -16.25
C LEU A 158 -13.00 5.11 -15.64
N PHE A 159 -14.03 5.33 -16.47
CA PHE A 159 -15.32 5.90 -16.06
C PHE A 159 -16.50 4.93 -16.09
N ARG A 160 -16.33 3.70 -16.59
CA ARG A 160 -17.44 2.72 -16.72
C ARG A 160 -18.23 2.49 -15.43
N ASN A 161 -17.60 2.66 -14.27
CA ASN A 161 -18.20 2.43 -12.95
C ASN A 161 -17.96 3.57 -11.95
N SER A 162 -17.60 4.78 -12.38
CA SER A 162 -17.24 5.87 -11.45
C SER A 162 -17.57 7.24 -12.03
N GLU A 163 -18.26 8.08 -11.25
CA GLU A 163 -18.61 9.42 -11.70
C GLU A 163 -17.36 10.29 -11.86
N PRO A 164 -17.01 10.74 -13.09
CA PRO A 164 -15.78 11.49 -13.36
C PRO A 164 -15.66 12.78 -12.55
N ALA A 165 -16.80 13.38 -12.18
CA ALA A 165 -16.86 14.59 -11.38
C ALA A 165 -16.38 14.35 -9.94
N VAL A 166 -16.74 13.22 -9.33
CA VAL A 166 -16.34 12.86 -7.97
C VAL A 166 -14.83 12.58 -7.93
N LEU A 167 -14.31 11.86 -8.93
CA LEU A 167 -12.88 11.56 -9.05
C LEU A 167 -12.02 12.83 -9.17
N ARG A 168 -12.47 13.80 -9.98
CA ARG A 168 -11.76 15.07 -10.18
C ARG A 168 -11.84 15.99 -8.97
N ALA A 169 -12.88 15.89 -8.16
CA ALA A 169 -13.05 16.70 -6.96
C ALA A 169 -12.14 16.22 -5.82
N THR A 170 -11.94 14.91 -5.69
CA THR A 170 -11.13 14.33 -4.59
C THR A 170 -9.64 14.58 -4.73
N CYS A 171 -9.11 14.66 -5.96
CA CYS A 171 -7.67 14.74 -6.22
C CYS A 171 -7.21 16.12 -6.71
N ARG A 172 -7.64 17.20 -6.04
CA ARG A 172 -7.20 18.57 -6.37
C ARG A 172 -5.89 18.97 -5.69
N GLU A 173 -5.70 18.52 -4.46
CA GLU A 173 -4.56 18.88 -3.61
C GLU A 173 -3.84 17.60 -3.17
N GLU A 174 -2.55 17.75 -2.81
CA GLU A 174 -1.78 16.62 -2.31
C GLU A 174 -2.31 16.22 -0.92
N PRO A 175 -2.61 14.93 -0.69
CA PRO A 175 -3.20 14.50 0.57
C PRO A 175 -2.25 14.75 1.74
N THR A 176 -2.78 15.39 2.77
CA THR A 176 -2.09 15.56 4.05
C THR A 176 -1.81 14.20 4.70
N LEU A 177 -0.86 14.15 5.64
CA LEU A 177 -0.55 12.92 6.38
C LEU A 177 -1.80 12.32 7.05
N GLN A 178 -2.68 13.14 7.61
CA GLN A 178 -3.92 12.67 8.25
C GLN A 178 -4.87 12.01 7.25
N GLN A 179 -5.05 12.61 6.07
CA GLN A 179 -5.85 12.03 4.99
C GLN A 179 -5.26 10.70 4.52
N ARG A 180 -3.93 10.63 4.36
CA ARG A 180 -3.24 9.37 4.03
C ARG A 180 -3.49 8.28 5.08
N LEU A 181 -3.41 8.60 6.36
CA LEU A 181 -3.68 7.63 7.44
C LEU A 181 -5.16 7.20 7.47
N HIS A 182 -6.08 8.09 7.11
CA HIS A 182 -7.50 7.76 6.97
C HIS A 182 -7.71 6.79 5.81
N ASP A 183 -7.15 7.10 4.64
CA ASP A 183 -7.19 6.26 3.44
C ASP A 183 -6.58 4.88 3.69
N GLU A 184 -5.42 4.82 4.34
CA GLU A 184 -4.76 3.55 4.69
C GLU A 184 -5.63 2.71 5.64
N ALA A 185 -6.24 3.32 6.66
CA ALA A 185 -7.12 2.61 7.56
C ALA A 185 -8.39 2.12 6.86
N GLU A 186 -8.93 2.87 5.90
CA GLU A 186 -10.06 2.45 5.08
C GLU A 186 -9.67 1.26 4.18
N LEU A 187 -8.55 1.37 3.46
CA LEU A 187 -8.12 0.40 2.44
C LEU A 187 -7.49 -0.87 3.01
N PHE A 188 -6.67 -0.77 4.04
CA PHE A 188 -5.96 -1.91 4.63
C PHE A 188 -6.58 -2.40 5.95
N GLY A 189 -7.35 -1.54 6.63
CA GLY A 189 -7.81 -1.79 8.01
C GLY A 189 -6.78 -1.44 9.08
N TYR A 190 -5.62 -0.91 8.71
CA TYR A 190 -4.55 -0.45 9.60
C TYR A 190 -3.71 0.62 8.89
N THR A 191 -2.91 1.37 9.66
CA THR A 191 -2.05 2.42 9.10
C THR A 191 -0.65 1.88 8.77
N VAL A 192 -0.10 2.35 7.66
CA VAL A 192 1.23 1.98 7.13
C VAL A 192 2.21 3.12 7.38
N SER A 193 1.85 4.35 7.00
CA SER A 193 2.75 5.52 7.06
C SER A 193 3.02 6.03 8.48
N GLY A 194 2.10 5.82 9.43
CA GLY A 194 2.14 6.43 10.77
C GLY A 194 1.32 5.66 11.80
N HIS A 195 1.42 5.97 13.08
CA HIS A 195 0.72 5.23 14.15
C HIS A 195 -0.80 5.40 14.03
N PRO A 196 -1.63 4.37 14.34
CA PRO A 196 -3.08 4.51 14.25
C PRO A 196 -3.64 5.68 15.06
N LEU A 197 -3.00 6.01 16.19
CA LEU A 197 -3.37 7.15 17.04
C LEU A 197 -2.95 8.51 16.46
N ASP A 198 -2.04 8.57 15.48
CA ASP A 198 -1.67 9.83 14.81
C ASP A 198 -2.85 10.44 14.01
N ARG A 199 -3.91 9.65 13.78
CA ARG A 199 -5.19 10.13 13.25
C ARG A 199 -5.97 11.02 14.22
N PHE A 200 -5.66 10.94 15.51
CA PHE A 200 -6.38 11.64 16.57
C PHE A 200 -5.40 12.60 17.27
N PRO A 201 -5.06 13.74 16.63
CA PRO A 201 -4.05 14.67 17.15
C PRO A 201 -4.43 15.29 18.49
N GLU A 202 -5.72 15.25 18.85
CA GLU A 202 -6.24 15.74 20.13
C GLU A 202 -5.91 14.82 21.30
N VAL A 203 -5.51 13.57 21.02
CA VAL A 203 -5.11 12.59 22.03
C VAL A 203 -3.59 12.57 22.09
N ASP A 204 -3.01 13.15 23.14
CA ASP A 204 -1.58 13.05 23.39
C ASP A 204 -1.24 11.66 23.94
N TRP A 205 -1.04 10.71 23.04
CA TRP A 205 -0.75 9.32 23.37
C TRP A 205 0.74 9.06 23.63
N ARG A 206 1.61 10.08 23.44
CA ARG A 206 3.06 9.94 23.69
C ARG A 206 3.43 10.01 25.17
N THR A 207 2.49 10.45 25.99
CA THR A 207 2.64 10.58 27.45
C THR A 207 2.12 9.35 28.22
N TYR A 208 1.54 8.36 27.53
CA TYR A 208 1.16 7.05 28.09
C TYR A 208 2.27 6.01 27.90
#